data_AF-A0A8D8CCG0-F1
#
_entry.id   AF-A0A8D8CCG0-F1
#
_cell.length_a   1.000
_cell.length_b   1.000
_cell.length_c   1.000
_cell.angle_alpha   90.00
_cell.angle_beta   90.00
_cell.angle_gamma   90.00
#
_symmetry.space_group_name_H-M   'P 1'
#
loop_
_entity.id
_entity.type
_entity.pdbx_description
1 polymer ?
#
loop_
_entity_poly.entity_id
_entity_poly.type
_entity_poly.pdbx_seq_one_letter_code
_entity_poly.pdbx_strand_id
1 'polypeptide(L)'
;IKMAFTMWIQWFTVAAALLVSVLGIPNPYERFMKGPSNPLKSGVSGEPLFLSPYIEANRTDQALNLSAVQHPLFQDVESYSGFITVDKRYNSNMFFWYVPAKNNRANAPVIVWLQGGPGASSLVGLFEEHGPFRVRSDLSVEKRLYSWHENHHMIYVDNPVGSGFSFTQNDYGYVTNEIEVGIHLYSFLTQFYSIFPLTLNPLYIAGESYGGKYVPAFGHALLKAGQPNLRGVIIGNGYTDPLNQLAYGDYLYQHGLIDVHAKARFDRDTATVINRATLQDWIGAKRVLDELLDGVDGHASYLKNVSGIASYYNYLQVSEQDVDDEAMMKARWRRSWLRTC
;
A
#
# COMPACT_ATOMS: atom_id res chain seq x y z
N ILE A 1 7.04 36.52 -35.32
CA ILE A 1 6.05 36.93 -34.28
C ILE A 1 5.07 35.79 -33.94
N LYS A 2 4.43 35.12 -34.91
CA LYS A 2 3.55 33.97 -34.62
C LYS A 2 4.23 32.73 -34.02
N MET A 3 5.51 32.48 -34.30
CA MET A 3 6.24 31.30 -33.79
C MET A 3 6.78 31.46 -32.35
N ALA A 4 7.06 32.70 -31.93
CA ALA A 4 7.49 33.01 -30.57
C ALA A 4 6.33 32.97 -29.56
N PHE A 5 5.11 33.23 -30.02
CA PHE A 5 3.90 33.21 -29.20
C PHE A 5 3.45 31.78 -28.86
N THR A 6 3.63 30.83 -29.79
CA THR A 6 3.32 29.40 -29.56
C THR A 6 4.30 28.73 -28.60
N MET A 7 5.58 29.10 -28.63
CA MET A 7 6.56 28.62 -27.66
C MET A 7 6.28 29.17 -26.24
N TRP A 8 5.84 30.43 -26.12
CA TRP A 8 5.51 31.01 -24.82
C TRP A 8 4.31 30.33 -24.14
N ILE A 9 3.29 29.95 -24.91
CA ILE A 9 2.11 29.22 -24.40
C ILE A 9 2.48 27.80 -23.98
N GLN A 10 3.35 27.09 -24.73
CA GLN A 10 3.82 25.75 -24.35
C GLN A 10 4.65 25.75 -23.06
N TRP A 11 5.49 26.76 -22.83
CA TRP A 11 6.25 26.90 -21.58
C TRP A 11 5.36 27.24 -20.38
N PHE A 12 4.30 28.04 -20.55
CA PHE A 12 3.35 28.34 -19.48
C PHE A 12 2.42 27.16 -19.14
N THR A 13 2.02 26.34 -20.12
CA THR A 13 1.23 25.12 -19.84
C THR A 13 2.05 24.03 -19.14
N VAL A 14 3.36 23.94 -19.41
CA VAL A 14 4.25 23.00 -18.70
C VAL A 14 4.56 23.52 -17.28
N ALA A 15 4.71 24.83 -17.09
CA ALA A 15 4.90 25.42 -15.76
C ALA A 15 3.63 25.35 -14.88
N ALA A 16 2.43 25.49 -15.47
CA ALA A 16 1.16 25.35 -14.74
C ALA A 16 0.86 23.87 -14.37
N ALA A 17 1.25 22.91 -15.22
CA ALA A 17 1.16 21.49 -14.88
C ALA A 17 2.13 21.08 -13.75
N LEU A 18 3.29 21.75 -13.65
CA LEU A 18 4.26 21.55 -12.56
C LEU A 18 3.87 22.24 -11.24
N LEU A 19 3.00 23.24 -11.26
CA LEU A 19 2.48 23.91 -10.06
C LEU A 19 1.22 23.24 -9.49
N VAL A 20 0.46 22.49 -10.29
CA VAL A 20 -0.70 21.72 -9.82
C VAL A 20 -0.33 20.29 -9.39
N SER A 21 0.85 19.79 -9.77
CA SER A 21 1.40 18.51 -9.27
C SER A 21 2.00 18.60 -7.85
N VAL A 22 1.96 19.77 -7.20
CA VAL A 22 2.49 19.97 -5.83
C VAL A 22 1.43 19.64 -4.77
N LEU A 23 0.17 19.48 -5.16
CA LEU A 23 -0.86 18.95 -4.27
C LEU A 23 -0.97 17.45 -4.50
N GLY A 24 0.09 16.73 -4.08
CA GLY A 24 -0.02 15.30 -3.83
C GLY A 24 -1.24 15.04 -2.95
N ILE A 25 -1.90 13.89 -3.14
CA ILE A 25 -2.99 13.45 -2.27
C ILE A 25 -2.46 13.59 -0.83
N PRO A 26 -3.00 14.50 0.00
CA PRO A 26 -2.51 14.64 1.36
C PRO A 26 -2.70 13.28 2.01
N ASN A 27 -1.61 12.68 2.47
CA ASN A 27 -1.64 11.42 3.20
C ASN A 27 -2.67 11.59 4.33
N PRO A 28 -3.84 10.93 4.26
CA PRO A 28 -4.89 11.11 5.25
C PRO A 28 -4.51 10.46 6.58
N TYR A 29 -3.48 9.62 6.56
CA TYR A 29 -2.86 9.09 7.76
C TYR A 29 -1.91 10.15 8.32
N GLU A 30 -2.13 10.56 9.57
CA GLU A 30 -1.14 11.35 10.32
C GLU A 30 0.23 10.70 10.07
N ARG A 31 1.22 11.50 9.61
CA ARG A 31 2.64 11.09 9.70
C ARG A 31 2.76 10.45 11.07
N PHE A 32 3.15 9.16 11.13
CA PHE A 32 3.33 8.46 12.40
C PHE A 32 3.88 9.48 13.36
N MET A 33 3.07 9.90 14.34
CA MET A 33 3.52 10.93 15.25
C MET A 33 4.90 10.46 15.66
N LYS A 34 5.90 11.36 15.62
CA LYS A 34 6.98 11.22 16.58
C LYS A 34 6.22 11.10 17.89
N GLY A 35 5.97 9.86 18.35
CA GLY A 35 5.66 9.63 19.74
C GLY A 35 6.76 10.34 20.53
N PRO A 36 6.63 10.45 21.86
CA PRO A 36 7.84 10.73 22.63
C PRO A 36 8.90 9.81 22.04
N SER A 37 9.99 10.43 21.55
CA SER A 37 11.15 9.71 21.12
C SER A 37 11.59 8.97 22.36
N ASN A 38 10.98 7.82 22.61
CA ASN A 38 11.69 6.68 23.08
C ASN A 38 12.53 6.39 21.84
N PRO A 39 13.79 6.86 21.78
CA PRO A 39 14.73 6.16 20.93
C PRO A 39 14.47 4.68 21.23
N LEU A 40 14.30 3.89 20.17
CA LEU A 40 14.40 2.44 20.25
C LEU A 40 15.44 2.14 21.31
N LYS A 41 15.04 1.49 22.41
CA LYS A 41 15.96 1.32 23.54
C LYS A 41 17.18 0.64 22.94
N SER A 42 18.32 1.32 22.99
CA SER A 42 19.58 0.77 22.49
C SER A 42 19.75 -0.65 23.05
N GLY A 43 19.79 -1.64 22.15
CA GLY A 43 19.90 -3.06 22.50
C GLY A 43 18.60 -3.86 22.59
N VAL A 44 17.42 -3.27 22.35
CA VAL A 44 16.14 -4.02 22.25
C VAL A 44 15.75 -4.21 20.77
N SER A 45 15.94 -3.19 19.93
CA SER A 45 15.73 -3.28 18.48
C SER A 45 17.09 -3.22 17.82
N GLY A 46 17.34 -4.14 16.89
CA GLY A 46 18.53 -4.07 16.07
C GLY A 46 18.57 -2.78 15.25
N GLU A 47 19.78 -2.40 14.82
CA GLU A 47 19.94 -1.35 13.82
C GLU A 47 19.28 -1.77 12.49
N PRO A 48 18.69 -0.84 11.72
CA PRO A 48 18.08 -1.16 10.44
C PRO A 48 19.11 -1.77 9.49
N LEU A 49 18.81 -2.96 8.96
CA LEU A 49 19.67 -3.66 8.03
C LEU A 49 19.45 -3.15 6.59
N PHE A 50 20.35 -2.28 6.12
CA PHE A 50 20.39 -1.87 4.72
C PHE A 50 21.18 -2.89 3.89
N LEU A 51 20.52 -3.50 2.90
CA LEU A 51 21.11 -4.52 2.06
C LEU A 51 21.82 -3.96 0.81
N SER A 52 21.40 -2.80 0.31
CA SER A 52 21.99 -2.16 -0.88
C SER A 52 23.52 -1.96 -0.79
N PRO A 53 24.11 -1.54 0.34
CA PRO A 53 25.58 -1.45 0.47
C PRO A 53 26.30 -2.79 0.26
N TYR A 54 25.69 -3.91 0.68
CA TYR A 54 26.27 -5.24 0.48
C TYR A 54 26.15 -5.69 -0.97
N ILE A 55 25.04 -5.39 -1.64
CA ILE A 55 24.85 -5.65 -3.08
C ILE A 55 25.92 -4.90 -3.89
N GLU A 56 26.11 -3.61 -3.61
CA GLU A 56 27.09 -2.76 -4.31
C GLU A 56 28.53 -3.22 -4.10
N ALA A 57 28.82 -3.78 -2.94
CA ALA A 57 30.11 -4.36 -2.62
C ALA A 57 30.28 -5.81 -3.12
N ASN A 58 29.31 -6.35 -3.88
CA ASN A 58 29.25 -7.73 -4.35
C ASN A 58 29.35 -8.78 -3.23
N ARG A 59 28.73 -8.50 -2.07
CA ARG A 59 28.66 -9.36 -0.88
C ARG A 59 27.24 -9.90 -0.66
N THR A 60 26.65 -10.47 -1.71
CA THR A 60 25.26 -10.94 -1.70
C THR A 60 25.02 -12.11 -0.74
N ASP A 61 26.00 -13.01 -0.57
CA ASP A 61 25.94 -14.09 0.44
C ASP A 61 25.88 -13.53 1.87
N GLN A 62 26.62 -12.45 2.14
CA GLN A 62 26.57 -11.77 3.42
C GLN A 62 25.21 -11.08 3.62
N ALA A 63 24.69 -10.42 2.58
CA ALA A 63 23.37 -9.80 2.59
C ALA A 63 22.27 -10.84 2.88
N LEU A 64 22.33 -12.00 2.21
CA LEU A 64 21.42 -13.12 2.41
C LEU A 64 21.44 -13.58 3.87
N ASN A 65 22.62 -13.90 4.40
CA ASN A 65 22.75 -14.40 5.77
C ASN A 65 22.29 -13.37 6.81
N LEU A 66 22.63 -12.08 6.65
CA LEU A 66 22.21 -11.02 7.56
C LEU A 66 20.70 -10.78 7.52
N SER A 67 20.07 -10.96 6.36
CA SER A 67 18.63 -10.74 6.21
C SER A 67 17.76 -11.82 6.86
N ALA A 68 18.33 -12.98 7.22
CA ALA A 68 17.59 -14.09 7.80
C ALA A 68 16.93 -13.69 9.14
N VAL A 69 15.61 -13.90 9.24
CA VAL A 69 14.87 -13.62 10.47
C VAL A 69 15.01 -14.78 11.43
N GLN A 70 15.76 -14.57 12.51
CA GLN A 70 16.00 -15.56 13.56
C GLN A 70 15.33 -15.14 14.86
N HIS A 71 14.05 -15.49 15.01
CA HIS A 71 13.33 -15.21 16.27
C HIS A 71 12.31 -16.31 16.59
N PRO A 72 12.28 -16.84 17.83
CA PRO A 72 11.41 -17.97 18.20
C PRO A 72 9.91 -17.75 17.96
N LEU A 73 9.48 -16.49 18.02
CA LEU A 73 8.10 -16.07 17.73
C LEU A 73 7.61 -16.49 16.33
N PHE A 74 8.52 -16.66 15.37
CA PHE A 74 8.19 -17.06 14.00
C PHE A 74 8.24 -18.58 13.78
N GLN A 75 8.37 -19.37 14.85
CA GLN A 75 8.14 -20.81 14.87
C GLN A 75 8.83 -21.58 13.73
N ASP A 76 10.11 -21.28 13.49
CA ASP A 76 10.96 -21.91 12.48
C ASP A 76 10.46 -21.76 11.02
N VAL A 77 9.56 -20.81 10.75
CA VAL A 77 9.24 -20.42 9.38
C VAL A 77 10.39 -19.59 8.83
N GLU A 78 11.13 -20.17 7.89
CA GLU A 78 12.20 -19.47 7.18
C GLU A 78 11.67 -18.19 6.53
N SER A 79 12.32 -17.07 6.82
CA SER A 79 12.00 -15.79 6.20
C SER A 79 13.17 -14.81 6.30
N TYR A 80 13.10 -13.76 5.50
CA TYR A 80 14.16 -12.77 5.36
C TYR A 80 13.55 -11.37 5.36
N SER A 81 14.22 -10.40 5.97
CA SER A 81 13.76 -9.02 5.98
C SER A 81 14.93 -8.04 5.94
N GLY A 82 14.64 -6.80 5.55
CA GLY A 82 15.64 -5.75 5.49
C GLY A 82 15.17 -4.58 4.65
N PHE A 83 16.09 -3.65 4.40
CA PHE A 83 15.85 -2.45 3.63
C PHE A 83 16.64 -2.45 2.33
N ILE A 84 15.99 -2.03 1.25
CA ILE A 84 16.62 -1.76 -0.04
C ILE A 84 16.52 -0.26 -0.32
N THR A 85 17.66 0.38 -0.58
CA THR A 85 17.74 1.79 -0.95
C THR A 85 17.32 1.95 -2.42
N VAL A 86 16.13 2.51 -2.65
CA VAL A 86 15.56 2.69 -4.00
C VAL A 86 15.89 4.04 -4.62
N ASP A 87 16.20 5.05 -3.80
CA ASP A 87 16.73 6.35 -4.23
C ASP A 87 17.79 6.88 -3.26
N LYS A 88 19.04 6.87 -3.71
CA LYS A 88 20.18 7.36 -2.91
C LYS A 88 20.19 8.87 -2.69
N ARG A 89 19.56 9.65 -3.57
CA ARG A 89 19.56 11.12 -3.49
C ARG A 89 18.89 11.61 -2.22
N TYR A 90 17.88 10.88 -1.77
CA TYR A 90 17.07 11.21 -0.58
C TYR A 90 17.22 10.18 0.54
N ASN A 91 18.09 9.19 0.36
CA ASN A 91 18.18 8.02 1.23
C ASN A 91 16.80 7.38 1.46
N SER A 92 16.08 7.13 0.36
CA SER A 92 14.78 6.48 0.36
C SER A 92 14.95 4.96 0.38
N ASN A 93 14.42 4.32 1.40
CA ASN A 93 14.59 2.92 1.72
C ASN A 93 13.23 2.23 1.80
N MET A 94 13.07 1.12 1.06
CA MET A 94 11.88 0.27 1.12
C MET A 94 12.15 -0.96 1.98
N PHE A 95 11.29 -1.19 2.96
CA PHE A 95 11.30 -2.39 3.78
C PHE A 95 10.59 -3.54 3.05
N PHE A 96 11.10 -4.75 3.23
CA PHE A 96 10.42 -5.96 2.79
C PHE A 96 10.48 -7.06 3.84
N TRP A 97 9.54 -7.99 3.71
CA TRP A 97 9.60 -9.30 4.33
C TRP A 97 9.37 -10.36 3.26
N TYR A 98 10.32 -11.27 3.10
CA TYR A 98 10.28 -12.35 2.15
C TYR A 98 10.11 -13.69 2.86
N VAL A 99 9.13 -14.47 2.42
CA VAL A 99 8.87 -15.83 2.89
C VAL A 99 9.02 -16.77 1.68
N PRO A 100 10.08 -17.60 1.61
CA PRO A 100 10.25 -18.52 0.51
C PRO A 100 9.12 -19.54 0.44
N ALA A 101 8.86 -20.04 -0.78
CA ALA A 101 7.95 -21.15 -0.98
C ALA A 101 8.36 -22.37 -0.14
N LYS A 102 7.39 -22.98 0.54
CA LYS A 102 7.59 -24.21 1.32
C LYS A 102 7.66 -25.44 0.43
N ASN A 103 6.75 -25.56 -0.54
CA ASN A 103 6.71 -26.68 -1.47
C ASN A 103 7.22 -26.26 -2.86
N ASN A 104 7.85 -27.20 -3.58
CA ASN A 104 8.40 -26.99 -4.93
C ASN A 104 9.25 -25.71 -5.07
N ARG A 105 10.04 -25.39 -4.05
CA ARG A 105 10.73 -24.09 -3.89
C ARG A 105 11.48 -23.63 -5.14
N ALA A 106 12.20 -24.52 -5.81
CA ALA A 106 12.99 -24.17 -6.99
C ALA A 106 12.13 -23.61 -8.14
N ASN A 107 10.89 -24.11 -8.32
CA ASN A 107 10.03 -23.77 -9.46
C ASN A 107 8.77 -22.99 -9.06
N ALA A 108 8.54 -22.77 -7.76
CA ALA A 108 7.40 -22.04 -7.25
C ALA A 108 7.34 -20.61 -7.85
N PRO A 109 6.16 -20.08 -8.20
CA PRO A 109 6.04 -18.70 -8.66
C PRO A 109 6.41 -17.70 -7.55
N VAL A 110 6.84 -16.52 -7.97
CA VAL A 110 7.09 -15.36 -7.12
C VAL A 110 5.86 -14.46 -7.14
N ILE A 111 5.41 -14.05 -5.96
CA ILE A 111 4.35 -13.06 -5.80
C ILE A 111 4.92 -11.91 -4.97
N VAL A 112 4.96 -10.72 -5.58
CA VAL A 112 5.15 -9.47 -4.84
C VAL A 112 3.78 -8.98 -4.39
N TRP A 113 3.55 -8.87 -3.08
CA TRP A 113 2.32 -8.37 -2.47
C TRP A 113 2.43 -6.90 -2.09
N LEU A 114 1.46 -6.10 -2.52
CA LEU A 114 1.36 -4.67 -2.29
C LEU A 114 0.02 -4.31 -1.66
N GLN A 115 0.05 -3.96 -0.37
CA GLN A 115 -1.12 -3.44 0.33
C GLN A 115 -1.46 -2.01 -0.16
N GLY A 116 -2.72 -1.63 -0.02
CA GLY A 116 -3.29 -0.35 -0.47
C GLY A 116 -3.12 0.80 0.53
N GLY A 117 -4.23 1.44 0.89
CA GLY A 117 -4.26 2.61 1.78
C GLY A 117 -4.76 3.88 1.08
N PRO A 118 -3.93 4.63 0.34
CA PRO A 118 -2.49 4.46 0.06
C PRO A 118 -1.60 4.59 1.30
N GLY A 119 -0.52 3.83 1.39
CA GLY A 119 0.49 3.96 2.45
C GLY A 119 0.37 2.98 3.62
N ALA A 120 -0.55 2.01 3.52
CA ALA A 120 -0.64 0.94 4.50
C ALA A 120 0.53 -0.06 4.36
N SER A 121 0.94 -0.67 5.47
CA SER A 121 2.03 -1.65 5.44
C SER A 121 1.57 -2.96 4.78
N SER A 122 2.42 -3.53 3.94
CA SER A 122 2.19 -4.86 3.36
C SER A 122 2.34 -5.99 4.37
N LEU A 123 2.79 -5.69 5.59
CA LEU A 123 2.79 -6.63 6.69
C LEU A 123 1.38 -6.99 7.17
N VAL A 124 0.35 -6.20 6.82
CA VAL A 124 -1.05 -6.61 6.97
C VAL A 124 -1.29 -7.92 6.20
N GLY A 125 -0.81 -8.01 4.96
CA GLY A 125 -0.89 -9.24 4.16
C GLY A 125 -0.17 -10.42 4.80
N LEU A 126 0.96 -10.15 5.44
CA LEU A 126 1.79 -11.16 6.08
C LEU A 126 1.17 -11.70 7.38
N PHE A 127 0.62 -10.82 8.21
CA PHE A 127 0.14 -11.17 9.55
C PHE A 127 -1.36 -11.40 9.64
N GLU A 128 -2.18 -10.73 8.84
CA GLU A 128 -3.64 -10.76 9.00
C GLU A 128 -4.34 -11.51 7.87
N GLU A 129 -3.80 -11.50 6.66
CA GLU A 129 -4.49 -12.02 5.47
C GLU A 129 -4.04 -13.45 5.09
N HIS A 130 -2.92 -13.57 4.38
CA HIS A 130 -2.53 -14.80 3.69
C HIS A 130 -1.07 -15.21 3.88
N GLY A 131 -0.32 -14.47 4.70
CA GLY A 131 1.02 -14.88 5.12
C GLY A 131 1.02 -16.06 6.10
N PRO A 132 2.22 -16.56 6.44
CA PRO A 132 2.37 -17.76 7.26
C PRO A 132 1.88 -17.60 8.69
N PHE A 133 1.60 -16.38 9.12
CA PHE A 133 1.34 -16.04 10.51
C PHE A 133 -0.05 -15.45 10.72
N ARG A 134 -0.49 -15.53 11.98
CA ARG A 134 -1.61 -14.77 12.54
C ARG A 134 -1.19 -14.20 13.88
N VAL A 135 -1.48 -12.92 14.12
CA VAL A 135 -1.27 -12.29 15.42
C VAL A 135 -2.55 -12.41 16.24
N ARG A 136 -2.43 -12.92 17.48
CA ARG A 136 -3.56 -13.06 18.40
C ARG A 136 -3.75 -11.79 19.23
N SER A 137 -4.89 -11.69 19.89
CA SER A 137 -5.23 -10.55 20.75
C SER A 137 -4.26 -10.34 21.92
N ASP A 138 -3.58 -11.40 22.37
CA ASP A 138 -2.54 -11.39 23.40
C ASP A 138 -1.13 -11.14 22.85
N LEU A 139 -1.02 -10.78 21.55
CA LEU A 139 0.21 -10.52 20.81
C LEU A 139 1.10 -11.75 20.58
N SER A 140 0.63 -12.95 20.90
CA SER A 140 1.29 -14.17 20.44
C SER A 140 1.11 -14.33 18.92
N VAL A 141 2.08 -14.98 18.28
CA VAL A 141 2.03 -15.32 16.85
C VAL A 141 1.79 -16.81 16.70
N GLU A 142 0.81 -17.17 15.88
CA GLU A 142 0.51 -18.55 15.50
C GLU A 142 0.70 -18.77 14.00
N LYS A 143 0.96 -20.02 13.58
CA LYS A 143 0.99 -20.37 12.15
C LYS A 143 -0.42 -20.38 11.59
N ARG A 144 -0.59 -19.78 10.40
CA ARG A 144 -1.84 -19.81 9.64
C ARG A 144 -1.97 -21.15 8.94
N LEU A 145 -3.16 -21.76 9.02
CA LEU A 145 -3.46 -23.03 8.37
C LEU A 145 -3.37 -22.94 6.83
N TYR A 146 -3.84 -21.83 6.26
CA TYR A 146 -3.82 -21.56 4.83
C TYR A 146 -2.98 -20.34 4.54
N SER A 147 -1.83 -20.53 3.89
CA SER A 147 -0.97 -19.43 3.50
C SER A 147 -0.49 -19.61 2.07
N TRP A 148 -0.34 -18.50 1.36
CA TRP A 148 0.13 -18.52 -0.03
C TRP A 148 1.58 -18.99 -0.15
N HIS A 149 2.40 -18.84 0.90
CA HIS A 149 3.79 -19.31 0.91
C HIS A 149 3.92 -20.84 0.84
N GLU A 150 2.83 -21.59 1.04
CA GLU A 150 2.85 -23.04 0.86
C GLU A 150 3.31 -23.42 -0.55
N ASN A 151 2.97 -22.63 -1.58
CA ASN A 151 3.31 -22.94 -2.98
C ASN A 151 3.92 -21.76 -3.77
N HIS A 152 4.19 -20.63 -3.11
CA HIS A 152 4.70 -19.42 -3.76
C HIS A 152 5.78 -18.76 -2.92
N HIS A 153 6.74 -18.12 -3.58
CA HIS A 153 7.65 -17.18 -2.94
C HIS A 153 6.90 -15.88 -2.69
N MET A 154 6.70 -15.51 -1.42
CA MET A 154 5.91 -14.34 -1.04
C MET A 154 6.82 -13.19 -0.62
N ILE A 155 6.76 -12.07 -1.34
CA ILE A 155 7.53 -10.86 -1.05
C ILE A 155 6.55 -9.74 -0.67
N TYR A 156 6.49 -9.41 0.61
CA TYR A 156 5.67 -8.31 1.14
C TYR A 156 6.50 -7.05 1.16
N VAL A 157 6.08 -6.01 0.46
CA VAL A 157 6.85 -4.77 0.31
C VAL A 157 6.08 -3.59 0.85
N ASP A 158 6.64 -2.89 1.83
CA ASP A 158 6.04 -1.66 2.34
C ASP A 158 6.19 -0.54 1.30
N ASN A 159 5.10 -0.28 0.57
CA ASN A 159 5.06 0.59 -0.58
C ASN A 159 3.92 1.61 -0.47
N PRO A 160 4.13 2.87 -0.89
CA PRO A 160 5.39 3.49 -1.32
C PRO A 160 6.37 3.78 -0.17
N VAL A 161 7.51 4.39 -0.47
CA VAL A 161 8.40 4.98 0.54
C VAL A 161 7.59 5.89 1.48
N GLY A 162 7.73 5.69 2.80
CA GLY A 162 6.91 6.33 3.83
C GLY A 162 5.83 5.42 4.44
N SER A 163 5.59 4.25 3.85
CA SER A 163 4.61 3.26 4.33
C SER A 163 5.26 2.27 5.29
N GLY A 164 4.55 1.87 6.35
CA GLY A 164 5.06 0.91 7.32
C GLY A 164 6.45 1.27 7.85
N PHE A 165 7.44 0.41 7.63
CA PHE A 165 8.83 0.67 7.99
C PHE A 165 9.63 1.43 6.92
N SER A 166 9.15 1.52 5.68
CA SER A 166 9.82 2.23 4.59
C SER A 166 9.89 3.73 4.87
N PHE A 167 11.04 4.35 4.62
CA PHE A 167 11.27 5.75 4.98
C PHE A 167 12.23 6.46 4.02
N THR A 168 12.28 7.78 4.13
CA THR A 168 13.25 8.65 3.44
C THR A 168 13.77 9.72 4.40
N GLN A 169 14.97 10.24 4.16
CA GLN A 169 15.54 11.32 4.98
C GLN A 169 15.18 12.72 4.46
N ASN A 170 14.49 12.79 3.33
CA ASN A 170 14.09 14.05 2.72
C ASN A 170 12.67 13.94 2.15
N ASP A 171 11.83 14.95 2.39
CA ASP A 171 10.44 14.97 1.92
C ASP A 171 10.31 14.87 0.39
N TYR A 172 11.33 15.27 -0.38
CA TYR A 172 11.37 15.05 -1.84
C TYR A 172 11.58 13.58 -2.24
N GLY A 173 11.88 12.70 -1.29
CA GLY A 173 11.98 11.26 -1.52
C GLY A 173 10.64 10.51 -1.47
N TYR A 174 9.55 11.19 -1.09
CA TYR A 174 8.19 10.64 -1.20
C TYR A 174 7.70 10.74 -2.65
N VAL A 175 7.19 9.63 -3.16
CA VAL A 175 6.64 9.57 -4.52
C VAL A 175 5.32 10.33 -4.59
N THR A 176 5.09 10.99 -5.72
CA THR A 176 3.89 11.83 -5.93
C THR A 176 2.93 11.28 -6.98
N ASN A 177 3.33 10.21 -7.68
CA ASN A 177 2.56 9.60 -8.76
C ASN A 177 2.93 8.13 -8.98
N GLU A 178 2.08 7.41 -9.72
CA GLU A 178 2.24 5.97 -9.99
C GLU A 178 3.46 5.63 -10.85
N ILE A 179 3.96 6.56 -11.67
CA ILE A 179 5.18 6.33 -12.46
C ILE A 179 6.38 6.17 -11.52
N GLU A 180 6.50 7.06 -10.53
CA GLU A 180 7.55 7.01 -9.51
C GLU A 180 7.42 5.76 -8.62
N VAL A 181 6.20 5.37 -8.23
CA VAL A 181 5.94 4.10 -7.54
C VAL A 181 6.51 2.92 -8.33
N GLY A 182 6.19 2.84 -9.62
CA GLY A 182 6.69 1.79 -10.51
C GLY A 182 8.23 1.78 -10.62
N ILE A 183 8.86 2.96 -10.68
CA ILE A 183 10.34 3.08 -10.73
C ILE A 183 10.97 2.57 -9.43
N HIS A 184 10.44 2.98 -8.27
CA HIS A 184 10.96 2.53 -6.97
C HIS A 184 10.80 1.02 -6.79
N LEU A 185 9.63 0.46 -7.11
CA LEU A 185 9.39 -0.98 -7.03
C LEU A 185 10.25 -1.80 -8.02
N TYR A 186 10.52 -1.26 -9.21
CA TYR A 186 11.46 -1.87 -10.15
C TYR A 186 12.90 -1.87 -9.62
N SER A 187 13.35 -0.75 -9.06
CA SER A 187 14.65 -0.64 -8.39
C SER A 187 14.77 -1.62 -7.22
N PHE A 188 13.72 -1.73 -6.41
CA PHE A 188 13.61 -2.69 -5.32
C PHE A 188 13.78 -4.13 -5.83
N LEU A 189 12.97 -4.56 -6.80
CA LEU A 189 12.97 -5.94 -7.28
C LEU A 189 14.29 -6.33 -7.93
N THR A 190 14.89 -5.40 -8.70
CA THR A 190 16.19 -5.61 -9.33
C THR A 190 17.27 -5.91 -8.29
N GLN A 191 17.33 -5.12 -7.20
CA GLN A 191 18.27 -5.33 -6.11
C GLN A 191 17.95 -6.58 -5.29
N PHE A 192 16.66 -6.83 -5.02
CA PHE A 192 16.20 -8.03 -4.33
C PHE A 192 16.68 -9.30 -5.05
N TYR A 193 16.56 -9.36 -6.38
CA TYR A 193 17.01 -10.51 -7.17
C TYR A 193 18.53 -10.74 -7.19
N SER A 194 19.33 -9.72 -6.85
CA SER A 194 20.77 -9.90 -6.64
C SER A 194 21.09 -10.72 -5.38
N ILE A 195 20.19 -10.71 -4.38
CA ILE A 195 20.34 -11.48 -3.14
C ILE A 195 19.61 -12.83 -3.25
N PHE A 196 18.41 -12.81 -3.82
CA PHE A 196 17.53 -13.97 -3.96
C PHE A 196 17.33 -14.30 -5.44
N PRO A 197 18.06 -15.27 -6.02
CA PRO A 197 18.09 -15.50 -7.46
C PRO A 197 16.82 -16.20 -7.98
N LEU A 198 15.72 -15.44 -8.09
CA LEU A 198 14.39 -15.91 -8.50
C LEU A 198 13.99 -15.42 -9.90
N THR A 199 14.94 -14.92 -10.69
CA THR A 199 14.71 -14.33 -12.02
C THR A 199 14.17 -15.32 -13.05
N LEU A 200 14.35 -16.62 -12.82
CA LEU A 200 13.80 -17.69 -13.68
C LEU A 200 12.38 -18.10 -13.28
N ASN A 201 11.95 -17.78 -12.05
CA ASN A 201 10.64 -18.16 -11.54
C ASN A 201 9.55 -17.27 -12.17
N PRO A 202 8.36 -17.81 -12.49
CA PRO A 202 7.22 -17.00 -12.92
C PRO A 202 6.89 -15.90 -11.90
N LEU A 203 6.87 -14.65 -12.33
CA LEU A 203 6.60 -13.50 -11.49
C LEU A 203 5.15 -13.02 -11.66
N TYR A 204 4.47 -12.83 -10.53
CA TYR A 204 3.17 -12.18 -10.43
C TYR A 204 3.26 -10.99 -9.47
N ILE A 205 2.47 -9.95 -9.76
CA ILE A 205 2.32 -8.80 -8.88
C ILE A 205 0.90 -8.84 -8.35
N ALA A 206 0.75 -8.88 -7.03
CA ALA A 206 -0.54 -8.95 -6.36
C ALA A 206 -0.71 -7.76 -5.42
N GLY A 207 -1.95 -7.36 -5.20
CA GLY A 207 -2.27 -6.33 -4.22
C GLY A 207 -3.76 -6.12 -4.09
N GLU A 208 -4.14 -5.27 -3.14
CA GLU A 208 -5.54 -4.98 -2.85
C GLU A 208 -5.81 -3.51 -2.54
N SER A 209 -7.08 -3.10 -2.57
CA SER A 209 -7.48 -1.73 -2.27
C SER A 209 -6.75 -0.74 -3.20
N TYR A 210 -6.00 0.24 -2.69
CA TYR A 210 -5.16 1.13 -3.51
C TYR A 210 -4.04 0.38 -4.29
N GLY A 211 -3.77 -0.87 -3.96
CA GLY A 211 -3.02 -1.81 -4.80
C GLY A 211 -3.59 -1.93 -6.22
N GLY A 212 -4.86 -1.60 -6.44
CA GLY A 212 -5.45 -1.42 -7.79
C GLY A 212 -4.78 -0.33 -8.65
N LYS A 213 -3.99 0.57 -8.04
CA LYS A 213 -3.11 1.53 -8.74
C LYS A 213 -1.66 1.06 -8.78
N TYR A 214 -1.13 0.58 -7.65
CA TYR A 214 0.26 0.17 -7.53
C TYR A 214 0.62 -1.04 -8.39
N VAL A 215 -0.24 -2.06 -8.40
CA VAL A 215 -0.02 -3.31 -9.15
C VAL A 215 0.12 -3.05 -10.66
N PRO A 216 -0.81 -2.35 -11.34
CA PRO A 216 -0.63 -2.03 -12.75
C PRO A 216 0.53 -1.06 -13.01
N ALA A 217 0.79 -0.12 -12.11
CA ALA A 217 1.93 0.80 -12.23
C ALA A 217 3.27 0.05 -12.23
N PHE A 218 3.44 -0.89 -11.30
CA PHE A 218 4.61 -1.73 -11.22
C PHE A 218 4.71 -2.72 -12.39
N GLY A 219 3.60 -3.36 -12.75
CA GLY A 219 3.54 -4.25 -13.93
C GLY A 219 3.95 -3.53 -15.21
N HIS A 220 3.46 -2.30 -15.40
CA HIS A 220 3.85 -1.47 -16.54
C HIS A 220 5.35 -1.08 -16.51
N ALA A 221 5.92 -0.76 -15.34
CA ALA A 221 7.35 -0.50 -15.21
C ALA A 221 8.20 -1.73 -15.60
N LEU A 222 7.80 -2.93 -15.14
CA LEU A 222 8.48 -4.19 -15.48
C LEU A 222 8.36 -4.54 -16.97
N LEU A 223 7.18 -4.33 -17.58
CA LEU A 223 6.99 -4.50 -19.02
C LEU A 223 7.90 -3.57 -19.82
N LYS A 224 7.99 -2.29 -19.44
CA LYS A 224 8.89 -1.32 -20.09
C LYS A 224 10.36 -1.69 -19.94
N ALA A 225 10.74 -2.27 -18.81
CA ALA A 225 12.10 -2.76 -18.58
C ALA A 225 12.39 -4.10 -19.28
N GLY A 226 11.40 -4.73 -19.92
CA GLY A 226 11.57 -6.01 -20.60
C GLY A 226 11.73 -7.20 -19.66
N GLN A 227 11.14 -7.14 -18.45
CA GLN A 227 11.23 -8.22 -17.47
C GLN A 227 10.60 -9.53 -18.03
N PRO A 228 11.41 -10.56 -18.36
CA PRO A 228 10.94 -11.68 -19.19
C PRO A 228 10.09 -12.70 -18.42
N ASN A 229 10.18 -12.73 -17.09
CA ASN A 229 9.46 -13.68 -16.25
C ASN A 229 8.14 -13.14 -15.69
N LEU A 230 7.75 -11.89 -15.98
CA LEU A 230 6.43 -11.37 -15.59
C LEU A 230 5.32 -12.16 -16.31
N ARG A 231 4.40 -12.75 -15.55
CA ARG A 231 3.29 -13.58 -16.06
C ARG A 231 1.91 -12.98 -15.85
N GLY A 232 1.73 -12.11 -14.86
CA GLY A 232 0.42 -11.51 -14.64
C GLY A 232 0.34 -10.62 -13.41
N VAL A 233 -0.86 -10.06 -13.25
CA VAL A 233 -1.23 -9.22 -12.11
C VAL A 233 -2.49 -9.77 -11.43
N ILE A 234 -2.60 -9.57 -10.13
CA ILE A 234 -3.74 -10.00 -9.30
C ILE A 234 -4.17 -8.77 -8.48
N ILE A 235 -5.45 -8.38 -8.56
CA ILE A 235 -5.96 -7.20 -7.88
C ILE A 235 -7.22 -7.59 -7.10
N GLY A 236 -7.13 -7.62 -5.77
CA GLY A 236 -8.27 -7.84 -4.88
C GLY A 236 -8.97 -6.52 -4.56
N ASN A 237 -10.28 -6.43 -4.82
CA ASN A 237 -11.10 -5.26 -4.44
C ASN A 237 -10.47 -3.89 -4.76
N GLY A 238 -9.83 -3.77 -5.93
CA GLY A 238 -8.94 -2.65 -6.23
C GLY A 238 -9.65 -1.34 -6.54
N TYR A 239 -9.07 -0.23 -6.10
CA TYR A 239 -9.45 1.11 -6.53
C TYR A 239 -8.77 1.45 -7.86
N THR A 240 -9.35 0.96 -8.97
CA THR A 240 -8.71 0.93 -10.29
C THR A 240 -9.28 2.00 -11.23
N ASP A 241 -10.60 2.17 -11.24
CA ASP A 241 -11.32 3.11 -12.10
C ASP A 241 -12.31 3.92 -11.27
N PRO A 242 -11.83 4.97 -10.58
CA PRO A 242 -12.61 5.74 -9.62
C PRO A 242 -13.97 6.18 -10.14
N LEU A 243 -14.03 6.76 -11.35
CA LEU A 243 -15.26 7.36 -11.85
C LEU A 243 -16.36 6.31 -12.09
N ASN A 244 -15.99 5.13 -12.58
CA ASN A 244 -16.93 4.03 -12.82
C ASN A 244 -17.23 3.23 -11.54
N GLN A 245 -16.40 3.35 -10.50
CA GLN A 245 -16.61 2.68 -9.21
C GLN A 245 -17.50 3.48 -8.23
N LEU A 246 -17.94 4.69 -8.57
CA LEU A 246 -18.84 5.51 -7.75
C LEU A 246 -20.32 5.08 -7.78
N ALA A 247 -20.63 3.85 -8.17
CA ALA A 247 -22.00 3.32 -8.27
C ALA A 247 -22.60 2.89 -6.90
N TYR A 248 -22.39 3.69 -5.85
CA TYR A 248 -22.82 3.36 -4.48
C TYR A 248 -24.34 3.23 -4.34
N GLY A 249 -25.12 4.05 -5.06
CA GLY A 249 -26.58 4.00 -4.99
C GLY A 249 -27.15 2.65 -5.39
N ASP A 250 -26.72 2.13 -6.54
CA ASP A 250 -27.11 0.78 -7.00
C ASP A 250 -26.64 -0.31 -6.05
N TYR A 251 -25.38 -0.26 -5.62
CA TYR A 251 -24.82 -1.24 -4.68
C TYR A 251 -25.64 -1.31 -3.39
N LEU A 252 -25.85 -0.19 -2.72
CA LEU A 252 -26.55 -0.14 -1.44
C LEU A 252 -28.03 -0.55 -1.58
N TYR A 253 -28.71 -0.10 -2.65
CA TYR A 253 -30.11 -0.42 -2.89
C TYR A 253 -30.33 -1.90 -3.18
N GLN A 254 -29.49 -2.51 -4.03
CA GLN A 254 -29.61 -3.93 -4.38
C GLN A 254 -29.32 -4.87 -3.20
N HIS A 255 -28.55 -4.40 -2.21
CA HIS A 255 -28.34 -5.12 -0.94
C HIS A 255 -29.41 -4.82 0.12
N GLY A 256 -30.43 -4.01 -0.20
CA GLY A 256 -31.51 -3.67 0.73
C GLY A 256 -31.09 -2.75 1.87
N LEU A 257 -29.95 -2.06 1.75
CA LEU A 257 -29.40 -1.18 2.79
C LEU A 257 -30.02 0.22 2.77
N ILE A 258 -30.58 0.63 1.63
CA ILE A 258 -31.23 1.93 1.45
C ILE A 258 -32.51 1.78 0.60
N ASP A 259 -33.43 2.74 0.73
CA ASP A 259 -34.65 2.80 -0.10
C ASP A 259 -34.40 3.52 -1.44
N VAL A 260 -35.45 3.59 -2.27
CA VAL A 260 -35.41 4.23 -3.59
C VAL A 260 -35.16 5.75 -3.52
N HIS A 261 -35.56 6.41 -2.43
CA HIS A 261 -35.36 7.84 -2.24
C HIS A 261 -33.91 8.14 -1.88
N ALA A 262 -33.33 7.35 -0.99
CA ALA A 262 -31.92 7.41 -0.65
C ALA A 262 -31.04 7.06 -1.85
N LYS A 263 -31.41 6.05 -2.64
CA LYS A 263 -30.73 5.72 -3.90
C LYS A 263 -30.66 6.94 -4.84
N ALA A 264 -31.80 7.60 -5.09
CA ALA A 264 -31.85 8.77 -5.97
C ALA A 264 -30.94 9.91 -5.48
N ARG A 265 -30.77 10.05 -4.16
CA ARG A 265 -29.83 11.00 -3.57
C ARG A 265 -28.38 10.59 -3.81
N PHE A 266 -28.03 9.32 -3.58
CA PHE A 266 -26.69 8.79 -3.88
C PHE A 266 -26.32 9.02 -5.34
N ASP A 267 -27.19 8.62 -6.29
CA ASP A 267 -26.93 8.73 -7.73
C ASP A 267 -26.68 10.19 -8.17
N ARG A 268 -27.43 11.14 -7.61
CA ARG A 268 -27.27 12.57 -7.93
C ARG A 268 -25.96 13.12 -7.38
N ASP A 269 -25.62 12.76 -6.15
CA ASP A 269 -24.42 13.29 -5.49
C ASP A 269 -23.15 12.63 -6.05
N THR A 270 -23.18 11.33 -6.40
CA THR A 270 -22.06 10.68 -7.13
C THR A 270 -21.87 11.27 -8.53
N ALA A 271 -22.95 11.62 -9.25
CA ALA A 271 -22.84 12.39 -10.49
C ALA A 271 -22.19 13.77 -10.27
N THR A 272 -22.44 14.40 -9.12
CA THR A 272 -21.77 15.66 -8.72
C THR A 272 -20.28 15.44 -8.46
N VAL A 273 -19.91 14.35 -7.78
CA VAL A 273 -18.50 13.95 -7.58
C VAL A 273 -17.80 13.79 -8.93
N ILE A 274 -18.42 13.05 -9.87
CA ILE A 274 -17.87 12.83 -11.22
C ILE A 274 -17.68 14.15 -11.98
N ASN A 275 -18.67 15.05 -11.94
CA ASN A 275 -18.57 16.35 -12.59
C ASN A 275 -17.41 17.19 -12.01
N ARG A 276 -17.33 17.31 -10.68
CA ARG A 276 -16.24 18.03 -10.00
C ARG A 276 -14.87 17.42 -10.32
N ALA A 277 -14.75 16.09 -10.29
CA ALA A 277 -13.54 15.39 -10.67
C ALA A 277 -13.13 15.67 -12.13
N THR A 278 -14.09 15.72 -13.06
CA THR A 278 -13.85 16.07 -14.47
C THR A 278 -13.34 17.50 -14.64
N LEU A 279 -13.77 18.42 -13.77
CA LEU A 279 -13.30 19.79 -13.67
C LEU A 279 -12.01 19.95 -12.85
N GLN A 280 -11.41 18.84 -12.39
CA GLN A 280 -10.24 18.82 -11.51
C GLN A 280 -10.44 19.50 -10.14
N ASP A 281 -11.69 19.66 -9.71
CA ASP A 281 -12.05 20.09 -8.36
C ASP A 281 -12.02 18.90 -7.41
N TRP A 282 -10.82 18.42 -7.08
CA TRP A 282 -10.62 17.24 -6.23
C TRP A 282 -11.10 17.46 -4.80
N ILE A 283 -10.94 18.67 -4.27
CA ILE A 283 -11.36 19.02 -2.90
C ILE A 283 -12.88 19.00 -2.82
N GLY A 284 -13.57 19.63 -3.77
CA GLY A 284 -15.02 19.62 -3.82
C GLY A 284 -15.58 18.22 -4.11
N ALA A 285 -14.95 17.45 -5.01
CA ALA A 285 -15.33 16.07 -5.28
C ALA A 285 -15.22 15.19 -4.02
N LYS A 286 -14.08 15.29 -3.32
CA LYS A 286 -13.87 14.58 -2.06
C LYS A 286 -14.90 14.98 -1.02
N ARG A 287 -15.14 16.28 -0.81
CA ARG A 287 -16.10 16.74 0.19
C ARG A 287 -17.50 16.15 -0.02
N VAL A 288 -17.99 16.10 -1.25
CA VAL A 288 -19.31 15.49 -1.55
C VAL A 288 -19.29 13.99 -1.26
N LEU A 289 -18.20 13.30 -1.60
CA LEU A 289 -18.07 11.87 -1.32
C LEU A 289 -18.00 11.59 0.19
N ASP A 290 -17.23 12.38 0.93
CA ASP A 290 -17.12 12.31 2.40
C ASP A 290 -18.51 12.56 3.01
N GLU A 291 -19.27 13.58 2.58
CA GLU A 291 -20.64 13.84 3.06
C GLU A 291 -21.57 12.63 2.84
N LEU A 292 -21.38 11.87 1.75
CA LEU A 292 -22.16 10.66 1.47
C LEU A 292 -21.76 9.47 2.35
N LEU A 293 -20.46 9.21 2.52
CA LEU A 293 -19.95 7.94 3.05
C LEU A 293 -19.37 8.05 4.47
N ASP A 294 -18.55 9.05 4.73
CA ASP A 294 -17.70 9.14 5.94
C ASP A 294 -18.20 10.17 6.97
N GLY A 295 -18.91 11.20 6.50
CA GLY A 295 -19.31 12.36 7.28
C GLY A 295 -18.32 13.51 7.16
N VAL A 296 -18.78 14.73 7.44
CA VAL A 296 -17.99 15.97 7.29
C VAL A 296 -18.34 16.92 8.43
N ASP A 297 -17.35 17.69 8.90
CA ASP A 297 -17.50 18.75 9.91
C ASP A 297 -18.17 18.27 11.22
N GLY A 298 -17.90 17.02 11.63
CA GLY A 298 -18.47 16.40 12.84
C GLY A 298 -19.89 15.87 12.67
N HIS A 299 -20.45 15.92 11.46
CA HIS A 299 -21.74 15.33 11.13
C HIS A 299 -21.58 13.91 10.59
N ALA A 300 -22.52 13.04 10.95
CA ALA A 300 -22.62 11.69 10.39
C ALA A 300 -22.87 11.73 8.88
N SER A 301 -22.35 10.73 8.16
CA SER A 301 -22.57 10.57 6.73
C SER A 301 -24.04 10.39 6.37
N TYR A 302 -24.38 10.74 5.12
CA TYR A 302 -25.71 10.44 4.61
C TYR A 302 -26.04 8.95 4.71
N LEU A 303 -25.07 8.08 4.36
CA LEU A 303 -25.18 6.63 4.50
C LEU A 303 -25.65 6.21 5.90
N LYS A 304 -24.95 6.66 6.94
CA LYS A 304 -25.27 6.33 8.32
C LYS A 304 -26.67 6.80 8.71
N ASN A 305 -27.05 8.00 8.28
CA ASN A 305 -28.36 8.58 8.60
C ASN A 305 -29.53 7.81 7.97
N VAL A 306 -29.37 7.24 6.78
CA VAL A 306 -30.47 6.57 6.06
C VAL A 306 -30.51 5.06 6.23
N SER A 307 -29.38 4.43 6.55
CA SER A 307 -29.28 2.96 6.67
C SER A 307 -28.98 2.48 8.09
N GLY A 308 -28.47 3.35 8.96
CA GLY A 308 -27.97 2.98 10.29
C GLY A 308 -26.62 2.25 10.27
N ILE A 309 -26.04 1.94 9.11
CA ILE A 309 -24.76 1.24 9.04
C ILE A 309 -23.59 2.19 9.35
N ALA A 310 -22.61 1.68 10.08
CA ALA A 310 -21.44 2.45 10.51
C ALA A 310 -20.31 2.45 9.48
N SER A 311 -20.20 1.42 8.63
CA SER A 311 -19.14 1.29 7.63
C SER A 311 -19.68 0.70 6.33
N TYR A 312 -19.30 1.30 5.20
CA TYR A 312 -19.59 0.74 3.87
C TYR A 312 -18.60 -0.37 3.47
N TYR A 313 -17.53 -0.59 4.24
CA TYR A 313 -16.61 -1.72 4.04
C TYR A 313 -17.17 -3.03 4.59
N ASN A 314 -17.92 -2.97 5.69
CA ASN A 314 -18.52 -4.14 6.32
C ASN A 314 -19.88 -3.83 6.95
N TYR A 315 -20.95 -3.96 6.16
CA TYR A 315 -22.33 -3.74 6.61
C TYR A 315 -22.86 -4.84 7.56
N LEU A 316 -22.08 -5.90 7.85
CA LEU A 316 -22.41 -6.86 8.91
C LEU A 316 -22.00 -6.36 10.29
N GLN A 317 -21.17 -5.31 10.37
CA GLN A 317 -20.82 -4.65 11.62
C GLN A 317 -21.85 -3.56 11.92
N VAL A 318 -22.67 -3.82 12.93
CA VAL A 318 -23.86 -3.01 13.28
C VAL A 318 -23.57 -1.91 14.32
N SER A 319 -22.39 -1.87 14.93
CA SER A 319 -21.98 -0.78 15.82
C SER A 319 -20.56 -0.29 15.55
N GLU A 320 -20.27 0.99 15.85
CA GLU A 320 -18.91 1.56 15.79
C GLU A 320 -17.92 0.83 16.73
N GLN A 321 -18.42 0.10 17.73
CA GLN A 321 -17.61 -0.75 18.61
C GLN A 321 -17.26 -2.09 17.96
N ASP A 322 -18.06 -2.53 16.98
CA ASP A 322 -17.83 -3.72 16.17
C ASP A 322 -16.94 -3.43 14.95
N VAL A 323 -16.65 -2.14 14.70
CA VAL A 323 -15.75 -1.69 13.63
C VAL A 323 -14.33 -2.12 13.99
N ASP A 324 -14.00 -3.34 13.58
CA ASP A 324 -12.62 -3.84 13.59
C ASP A 324 -11.72 -3.00 12.65
N ASP A 325 -12.28 -2.06 11.87
CA ASP A 325 -11.52 -1.08 11.10
C ASP A 325 -10.77 -0.09 12.02
N GLU A 326 -11.19 0.18 13.27
CA GLU A 326 -10.28 0.86 14.22
C GLU A 326 -9.10 -0.03 14.60
N ALA A 327 -9.24 -1.35 14.60
CA ALA A 327 -8.13 -2.27 14.82
C ALA A 327 -7.35 -2.61 13.53
N MET A 328 -7.88 -2.31 12.35
CA MET A 328 -7.26 -2.54 11.03
C MET A 328 -6.60 -1.26 10.47
N MET A 329 -7.23 -0.08 10.67
CA MET A 329 -6.77 1.24 10.20
C MET A 329 -6.17 2.12 11.32
N LYS A 330 -6.67 2.06 12.56
CA LYS A 330 -5.94 2.60 13.74
C LYS A 330 -5.10 1.53 14.45
N ALA A 331 -4.96 0.35 13.83
CA ALA A 331 -4.36 -0.85 14.34
C ALA A 331 -3.33 -0.59 15.44
N ARG A 332 -3.61 -1.19 16.60
CA ARG A 332 -2.83 -1.62 17.78
C ARG A 332 -1.28 -1.50 17.82
N TRP A 333 -0.63 -0.88 16.85
CA TRP A 333 0.76 -0.45 16.78
C TRP A 333 1.09 0.75 17.69
N ARG A 334 0.11 1.61 18.04
CA ARG A 334 0.34 2.83 18.86
C ARG A 334 0.81 2.57 20.31
N ARG A 335 0.66 1.37 20.88
CA ARG A 335 0.93 1.14 22.32
C ARG A 335 1.90 0.02 22.70
N SER A 336 2.17 -0.96 21.83
CA SER A 336 2.90 -2.17 22.26
C SER A 336 4.28 -2.36 21.64
N TRP A 337 4.48 -2.02 20.35
CA TRP A 337 5.77 -2.26 19.70
C TRP A 337 6.93 -1.43 20.28
N LEU A 338 6.63 -0.25 20.85
CA LEU A 338 7.58 0.57 21.60
C LEU A 338 8.06 -0.05 22.94
N ARG A 339 7.59 -1.25 23.32
CA ARG A 339 8.04 -1.95 24.53
C ARG A 339 8.86 -3.21 24.28
N THR A 340 8.83 -3.80 23.09
CA THR A 340 9.41 -5.14 22.86
C THR A 340 10.21 -5.32 21.58
N CYS A 341 10.40 -4.28 20.77
CA CYS A 341 11.58 -4.18 19.93
C CYS A 341 12.19 -2.83 20.26
#